data_AF-A0A101UEJ4-F1
#
_entry.id   AF-A0A101UEJ4-F1
#
_cell.length_a   1.000
_cell.length_b   1.000
_cell.length_c   1.000
_cell.angle_alpha   90.00
_cell.angle_beta   90.00
_cell.angle_gamma   90.00
#
_symmetry.space_group_name_H-M   'P 1'
#
loop_
_entity.id
_entity.type
_entity.pdbx_description
1 polymer ?
#
loop_
_entity_poly.entity_id
_entity_poly.type
_entity_poly.pdbx_seq_one_letter_code
_entity_poly.pdbx_strand_id
1 'polypeptide(L)'
;MSSETGSEAWKGHRVLRRIGWVLLATALSAASFAGIAFAGVSASMADSFAAAPSGSGARAWPAARPVPPGRTTVAVAVSNTGSVATDVLAPYQVFAESRETFVYTVAAERRVSPLSGGAHLLPDHTLAEVADGTLPEPDVVVVPAVTDPTGAGEEGLRRWIVERHRKGARILGVCAGSELLAASGLLDGRDATSFWSNIGSLERGYPKVNWKRGQRYVEDGRVTTTAGVTSGTLGALRVVEELAGQAEATRIGTGLSYPGWAPDGPTAIPANHLALGDLPYALNAAFPWLRPTTAIGLVDGVEEIDAAAAVEGYGGVSFATRTVVVGAGHTVTTRHGLVLVTRAATGDAHGAERLVVPGVRDASGLSATLRGWARRNGLTPELPDGGKRSGEFGFDPVLRDLAEHNDRRTALATAKFSEYPSAHLELTGAPWPWRSTLLAAATVVLSVGVGLAPAVTRRAMRRRHLPRRTAM
;
A
#
# COMPACT_ATOMS: atom_id res chain seq x y z
N MET A 1 32.28 -52.65 -41.74
CA MET A 1 32.58 -51.67 -40.66
C MET A 1 32.14 -50.23 -40.98
N SER A 2 31.20 -49.99 -41.92
CA SER A 2 30.75 -48.64 -42.31
C SER A 2 29.28 -48.33 -41.98
N SER A 3 28.56 -49.22 -41.30
CA SER A 3 27.13 -49.05 -40.95
C SER A 3 26.86 -48.65 -39.49
N GLU A 4 27.82 -48.80 -38.58
CA GLU A 4 27.63 -48.44 -37.16
C GLU A 4 27.76 -46.93 -36.88
N THR A 5 28.59 -46.22 -37.65
CA THR A 5 28.83 -44.77 -37.48
C THR A 5 27.59 -43.92 -37.83
N GLY A 6 26.79 -44.35 -38.82
CA GLY A 6 25.54 -43.67 -39.19
C GLY A 6 24.41 -43.84 -38.17
N SER A 7 24.38 -44.98 -37.45
CA SER A 7 23.38 -45.27 -36.41
C SER A 7 23.60 -44.41 -35.16
N GLU A 8 24.85 -44.25 -34.73
CA GLU A 8 25.22 -43.41 -33.58
C GLU A 8 24.98 -41.92 -33.84
N ALA A 9 25.37 -41.40 -35.02
CA ALA A 9 25.09 -40.02 -35.42
C ALA A 9 23.58 -39.71 -35.50
N TRP A 10 22.79 -40.68 -35.98
CA TRP A 10 21.33 -40.58 -36.09
C TRP A 10 20.60 -40.71 -34.73
N LYS A 11 21.19 -41.41 -33.75
CA LYS A 11 20.72 -41.37 -32.35
C LYS A 11 21.04 -40.04 -31.69
N GLY A 12 22.27 -39.52 -31.85
CA GLY A 12 22.72 -38.22 -31.33
C GLY A 12 21.84 -37.07 -31.80
N HIS A 13 21.54 -37.00 -33.10
CA HIS A 13 20.65 -35.97 -33.66
C HIS A 13 19.21 -36.07 -33.13
N ARG A 14 18.75 -37.26 -32.74
CA ARG A 14 17.42 -37.46 -32.14
C ARG A 14 17.37 -37.01 -30.68
N VAL A 15 18.45 -37.28 -29.93
CA VAL A 15 18.62 -36.85 -28.53
C VAL A 15 18.73 -35.34 -28.46
N LEU A 16 19.60 -34.72 -29.26
CA LEU A 16 19.75 -33.26 -29.35
C LEU A 16 18.42 -32.56 -29.67
N ARG A 17 17.64 -33.12 -30.61
CA ARG A 17 16.31 -32.58 -30.94
C ARG A 17 15.33 -32.72 -29.78
N ARG A 18 15.35 -33.83 -29.02
CA ARG A 18 14.48 -34.01 -27.84
C ARG A 18 14.85 -33.02 -26.73
N ILE A 19 16.15 -32.83 -26.48
CA ILE A 19 16.65 -31.83 -25.54
C ILE A 19 16.18 -30.43 -25.96
N GLY A 20 16.34 -30.07 -27.24
CA GLY A 20 15.86 -28.78 -27.75
C GLY A 20 14.35 -28.57 -27.55
N TRP A 21 13.53 -29.62 -27.71
CA TRP A 21 12.09 -29.53 -27.43
C TRP A 21 11.77 -29.38 -25.94
N VAL A 22 12.47 -30.09 -25.07
CA VAL A 22 12.28 -29.95 -23.62
C VAL A 22 12.67 -28.54 -23.19
N LEU A 23 13.81 -28.03 -23.65
CA LEU A 23 14.25 -26.66 -23.36
C LEU A 23 13.23 -25.63 -23.86
N LEU A 24 12.73 -25.77 -25.09
CA LEU A 24 11.70 -24.89 -25.63
C LEU A 24 10.40 -24.96 -24.83
N ALA A 25 9.93 -26.15 -24.47
CA ALA A 25 8.72 -26.33 -23.68
C ALA A 25 8.86 -25.71 -22.28
N THR A 26 9.99 -25.92 -21.62
CA THR A 26 10.31 -25.31 -20.33
C THR A 26 10.37 -23.79 -20.43
N ALA A 27 11.05 -23.25 -21.44
CA ALA A 27 11.16 -21.81 -21.65
C ALA A 27 9.80 -21.16 -21.90
N LEU A 28 8.96 -21.75 -22.76
CA LEU A 28 7.61 -21.26 -23.03
C LEU A 28 6.70 -21.35 -21.80
N SER A 29 6.81 -22.42 -21.01
CA SER A 29 6.06 -22.57 -19.76
C SER A 29 6.47 -21.51 -18.74
N ALA A 30 7.78 -21.32 -18.54
CA ALA A 30 8.31 -20.31 -17.63
C ALA A 30 7.92 -18.90 -18.06
N ALA A 31 8.04 -18.57 -19.34
CA ALA A 31 7.65 -17.27 -19.89
C ALA A 31 6.15 -17.02 -19.74
N SER A 32 5.30 -18.02 -20.00
CA SER A 32 3.86 -17.92 -19.81
C SER A 32 3.50 -17.69 -18.34
N PHE A 33 4.09 -18.44 -17.42
CA PHE A 33 3.82 -18.29 -15.98
C PHE A 33 4.25 -16.91 -15.49
N ALA A 34 5.47 -16.49 -15.84
CA ALA A 34 6.02 -15.19 -15.48
C ALA A 34 5.16 -14.04 -16.04
N GLY A 35 4.69 -14.15 -17.29
CA GLY A 35 3.81 -13.16 -17.90
C GLY A 35 2.46 -13.03 -17.20
N ILE A 36 1.84 -14.15 -16.81
CA ILE A 36 0.56 -14.13 -16.08
C ILE A 36 0.73 -13.54 -14.67
N ALA A 37 1.79 -13.96 -13.95
CA ALA A 37 2.10 -13.42 -12.63
C ALA A 37 2.40 -11.91 -12.69
N PHE A 38 3.17 -11.46 -13.68
CA PHE A 38 3.46 -10.04 -13.90
C PHE A 38 2.19 -9.24 -14.18
N ALA A 39 1.31 -9.73 -15.07
CA ALA A 39 0.03 -9.09 -15.36
C ALA A 39 -0.85 -8.99 -14.10
N GLY A 40 -0.83 -10.02 -13.23
CA GLY A 40 -1.51 -9.98 -11.95
C GLY A 40 -0.95 -8.91 -11.00
N VAL A 41 0.37 -8.82 -10.85
CA VAL A 41 1.00 -7.74 -10.05
C VAL A 41 0.64 -6.37 -10.59
N SER A 42 0.72 -6.16 -11.91
CA SER A 42 0.34 -4.89 -12.53
C SER A 42 -1.13 -4.53 -12.28
N ALA A 43 -2.05 -5.50 -12.36
CA ALA A 43 -3.45 -5.29 -12.05
C ALA A 43 -3.67 -4.95 -10.57
N SER A 44 -2.97 -5.63 -9.66
CA SER A 44 -3.02 -5.31 -8.23
C SER A 44 -2.55 -3.89 -7.93
N MET A 45 -1.42 -3.47 -8.51
CA MET A 45 -0.89 -2.12 -8.34
C MET A 45 -1.82 -1.04 -8.93
N ALA A 46 -2.40 -1.31 -10.09
CA ALA A 46 -3.36 -0.40 -10.73
C ALA A 46 -4.64 -0.23 -9.90
N ASP A 47 -5.11 -1.29 -9.23
CA ASP A 47 -6.24 -1.21 -8.30
C ASP A 47 -5.88 -0.44 -7.02
N SER A 48 -4.67 -0.64 -6.47
CA SER A 48 -4.23 0.02 -5.24
C SER A 48 -4.10 1.54 -5.38
N PHE A 49 -3.63 2.03 -6.53
CA PHE A 49 -3.52 3.46 -6.85
C PHE A 49 -4.48 3.87 -7.98
N ALA A 50 -5.70 3.33 -7.95
CA ALA A 50 -6.69 3.58 -8.99
C ALA A 50 -6.90 5.09 -9.20
N ALA A 51 -7.10 5.52 -10.45
CA ALA A 51 -7.46 6.89 -10.75
C ALA A 51 -8.74 7.29 -10.02
N ALA A 52 -8.87 8.58 -9.70
CA ALA A 52 -10.06 9.11 -9.05
C ALA A 52 -11.33 8.78 -9.87
N PRO A 53 -12.46 8.46 -9.21
CA PRO A 53 -13.70 8.14 -9.90
C PRO A 53 -14.12 9.25 -10.88
N SER A 54 -14.49 8.89 -12.12
CA SER A 54 -14.99 9.86 -13.10
C SER A 54 -16.24 10.56 -12.56
N GLY A 55 -16.24 11.90 -12.51
CA GLY A 55 -17.34 12.68 -11.93
C GLY A 55 -17.19 13.01 -10.44
N SER A 56 -16.13 12.54 -9.77
CA SER A 56 -15.76 12.97 -8.40
C SER A 56 -14.98 14.28 -8.38
N GLY A 57 -14.94 15.03 -9.49
CA GLY A 57 -14.56 16.42 -9.45
C GLY A 57 -15.52 17.09 -8.49
N ALA A 58 -15.07 17.34 -7.26
CA ALA A 58 -15.88 17.98 -6.24
C ALA A 58 -16.45 19.24 -6.89
N ARG A 59 -17.77 19.27 -7.15
CA ARG A 59 -18.42 20.41 -7.82
C ARG A 59 -18.14 21.71 -7.05
N ALA A 60 -17.75 21.61 -5.78
CA ALA A 60 -17.04 22.62 -5.01
C ALA A 60 -15.93 21.95 -4.17
N TRP A 61 -14.69 22.43 -4.28
CA TRP A 61 -13.62 22.09 -3.34
C TRP A 61 -13.98 22.66 -1.96
N PRO A 62 -13.96 21.88 -0.87
CA PRO A 62 -14.19 22.44 0.46
C PRO A 62 -13.19 23.56 0.72
N ALA A 63 -13.65 24.64 1.39
CA ALA A 63 -12.75 25.70 1.79
C ALA A 63 -11.72 25.12 2.77
N ALA A 64 -10.43 25.34 2.49
CA ALA A 64 -9.37 24.95 3.38
C ALA A 64 -9.52 25.67 4.73
N ARG A 65 -9.15 24.98 5.82
CA ARG A 65 -9.22 25.56 7.16
C ARG A 65 -8.19 26.69 7.28
N PRO A 66 -8.54 27.84 7.86
CA PRO A 66 -7.57 28.90 8.09
C PRO A 66 -6.52 28.44 9.09
N VAL A 67 -5.25 28.74 8.82
CA VAL A 67 -4.13 28.45 9.73
C VAL A 67 -4.27 29.32 10.98
N PRO A 68 -4.44 28.74 12.19
CA PRO A 68 -4.56 29.53 13.41
C PRO A 68 -3.23 30.22 13.74
N PRO A 69 -3.26 31.47 14.24
CA PRO A 69 -2.04 32.18 14.60
C PRO A 69 -1.34 31.49 15.78
N GLY A 70 0.00 31.48 15.75
CA GLY A 70 0.84 30.96 16.84
C GLY A 70 0.92 29.43 16.92
N ARG A 71 0.31 28.68 15.99
CA ARG A 71 0.47 27.22 15.88
C ARG A 71 1.67 26.85 15.03
N THR A 72 2.38 25.80 15.42
CA THR A 72 3.41 25.19 14.57
C THR A 72 2.74 24.54 13.35
N THR A 73 3.17 24.90 12.16
CA THR A 73 2.54 24.47 10.91
C THR A 73 3.16 23.19 10.36
N VAL A 74 2.31 22.23 10.00
CA VAL A 74 2.73 20.94 9.44
C VAL A 74 2.09 20.74 8.08
N ALA A 75 2.91 20.64 7.03
CA ALA A 75 2.48 20.33 5.68
C ALA A 75 2.70 18.84 5.38
N VAL A 76 1.64 18.09 5.11
CA VAL A 76 1.73 16.72 4.58
C VAL A 76 1.72 16.80 3.06
N ALA A 77 2.88 16.53 2.45
CA ALA A 77 3.12 16.75 1.03
C ALA A 77 2.75 15.51 0.21
N VAL A 78 1.53 15.51 -0.33
CA VAL A 78 0.94 14.38 -1.05
C VAL A 78 1.18 14.50 -2.56
N SER A 79 1.40 13.36 -3.21
CA SER A 79 1.56 13.32 -4.66
C SER A 79 0.20 13.34 -5.36
N ASN A 80 0.12 14.01 -6.52
CA ASN A 80 -1.05 13.90 -7.40
C ASN A 80 -1.00 12.63 -8.28
N THR A 81 0.08 11.85 -8.24
CA THR A 81 0.24 10.58 -8.98
C THR A 81 -0.01 9.36 -8.09
N GLY A 82 0.24 9.48 -6.79
CA GLY A 82 -0.16 8.51 -5.78
C GLY A 82 0.73 8.53 -4.55
N SER A 83 0.14 8.42 -3.36
CA SER A 83 0.87 8.29 -2.09
C SER A 83 0.38 7.12 -1.26
N VAL A 84 1.22 6.54 -0.40
CA VAL A 84 0.76 5.50 0.55
C VAL A 84 -0.18 6.14 1.59
N ALA A 85 -1.36 5.56 1.77
CA ALA A 85 -2.44 6.11 2.58
C ALA A 85 -2.01 6.30 4.04
N THR A 86 -1.43 5.27 4.66
CA THR A 86 -1.00 5.34 6.07
C THR A 86 0.14 6.31 6.29
N ASP A 87 1.05 6.46 5.34
CA ASP A 87 2.15 7.42 5.41
C ASP A 87 1.67 8.87 5.43
N VAL A 88 0.46 9.11 4.90
CA VAL A 88 -0.23 10.41 4.93
C VAL A 88 -1.08 10.54 6.19
N LEU A 89 -2.00 9.60 6.37
CA LEU A 89 -3.09 9.67 7.35
C LEU A 89 -2.61 9.53 8.80
N ALA A 90 -1.66 8.62 9.07
CA ALA A 90 -1.22 8.36 10.44
C ALA A 90 -0.39 9.52 11.02
N PRO A 91 0.64 10.06 10.33
CA PRO A 91 1.30 11.28 10.78
C PRO A 91 0.33 12.47 10.86
N TYR A 92 -0.61 12.61 9.91
CA TYR A 92 -1.61 13.68 9.96
C TYR A 92 -2.39 13.65 11.27
N GLN A 93 -2.91 12.49 11.69
CA GLN A 93 -3.62 12.37 12.97
C GLN A 93 -2.74 12.72 14.16
N VAL A 94 -1.51 12.21 14.23
CA VAL A 94 -0.59 12.50 15.34
C VAL A 94 -0.36 14.00 15.50
N PHE A 95 -0.08 14.71 14.41
CA PHE A 95 0.09 16.17 14.47
C PHE A 95 -1.23 16.86 14.82
N ALA A 96 -2.34 16.48 14.20
CA ALA A 96 -3.64 17.09 14.46
C ALA A 96 -4.14 16.93 15.91
N GLU A 97 -3.77 15.84 16.57
CA GLU A 97 -4.10 15.62 17.98
C GLU A 97 -3.34 16.56 18.92
N SER A 98 -2.23 17.15 18.47
CA SER A 98 -1.46 18.12 19.25
C SER A 98 -2.13 19.49 19.25
N ARG A 99 -2.26 20.07 20.45
CA ARG A 99 -2.76 21.44 20.62
C ARG A 99 -1.72 22.52 20.28
N GLU A 100 -0.49 22.15 19.96
CA GLU A 100 0.55 23.10 19.57
C GLU A 100 0.71 23.19 18.06
N THR A 101 0.24 22.19 17.32
CA THR A 101 0.39 22.14 15.87
C THR A 101 -0.91 22.42 15.12
N PHE A 102 -0.76 22.73 13.84
CA PHE A 102 -1.82 22.79 12.85
C PHE A 102 -1.35 22.09 11.58
N VAL A 103 -2.05 21.03 11.19
CA VAL A 103 -1.70 20.20 10.03
C VAL A 103 -2.62 20.45 8.84
N TYR A 104 -2.04 20.47 7.65
CA TYR A 104 -2.75 20.57 6.37
C TYR A 104 -2.04 19.74 5.30
N THR A 105 -2.74 19.44 4.22
CA THR A 105 -2.21 18.70 3.07
C THR A 105 -1.84 19.65 1.93
N VAL A 106 -0.75 19.33 1.23
CA VAL A 106 -0.30 20.09 0.06
C VAL A 106 0.00 19.16 -1.10
N ALA A 107 -0.33 19.56 -2.31
CA ALA A 107 0.01 18.82 -3.53
C ALA A 107 0.52 19.76 -4.63
N ALA A 108 1.16 19.22 -5.68
CA ALA A 108 1.64 20.05 -6.80
C ALA A 108 0.50 20.86 -7.44
N GLU A 109 -0.67 20.24 -7.57
CA GLU A 109 -1.87 20.84 -8.13
C GLU A 109 -3.10 20.53 -7.28
N ARG A 110 -4.11 21.40 -7.37
CA ARG A 110 -5.43 21.22 -6.74
C ARG A 110 -6.25 20.19 -7.52
N ARG A 111 -5.85 18.93 -7.41
CA ARG A 111 -6.50 17.75 -8.01
C ARG A 111 -6.60 16.63 -6.99
N VAL A 112 -7.56 15.73 -7.18
CA VAL A 112 -7.72 14.54 -6.35
C VAL A 112 -6.40 13.76 -6.36
N SER A 113 -5.87 13.47 -5.17
CA SER A 113 -4.66 12.67 -4.98
C SER A 113 -5.04 11.21 -4.70
N PRO A 114 -4.61 10.25 -5.55
CA PRO A 114 -4.76 8.83 -5.25
C PRO A 114 -3.97 8.44 -4.01
N LEU A 115 -4.55 7.58 -3.18
CA LEU A 115 -3.88 6.93 -2.06
C LEU A 115 -3.89 5.41 -2.27
N SER A 116 -2.92 4.71 -1.68
CA SER A 116 -2.92 3.24 -1.67
C SER A 116 -4.22 2.68 -1.08
N GLY A 117 -4.55 1.44 -1.45
CA GLY A 117 -5.80 0.80 -1.01
C GLY A 117 -7.06 1.36 -1.66
N GLY A 118 -6.92 2.08 -2.79
CA GLY A 118 -8.05 2.58 -3.59
C GLY A 118 -8.77 3.79 -2.99
N ALA A 119 -8.15 4.46 -2.01
CA ALA A 119 -8.64 5.70 -1.42
C ALA A 119 -8.15 6.93 -2.20
N HIS A 120 -8.77 8.07 -1.92
CA HIS A 120 -8.51 9.32 -2.61
C HIS A 120 -8.64 10.48 -1.63
N LEU A 121 -7.81 11.50 -1.78
CA LEU A 121 -7.73 12.70 -0.92
C LEU A 121 -7.95 13.95 -1.75
N LEU A 122 -8.63 14.95 -1.17
CA LEU A 122 -8.60 16.32 -1.67
C LEU A 122 -7.54 17.12 -0.88
N PRO A 123 -6.40 17.51 -1.50
CA PRO A 123 -5.43 18.35 -0.82
C PRO A 123 -6.01 19.72 -0.46
N ASP A 124 -5.68 20.23 0.73
CA ASP A 124 -6.14 21.54 1.19
C ASP A 124 -5.57 22.66 0.29
N HIS A 125 -4.27 22.54 -0.01
CA HIS A 125 -3.49 23.57 -0.66
C HIS A 125 -2.58 23.04 -1.76
N THR A 126 -2.03 23.96 -2.54
CA THR A 126 -1.01 23.67 -3.54
C THR A 126 0.39 24.06 -3.06
N LEU A 127 1.42 23.45 -3.65
CA LEU A 127 2.82 23.83 -3.41
C LEU A 127 3.07 25.32 -3.72
N ALA A 128 2.37 25.85 -4.73
CA ALA A 128 2.47 27.24 -5.16
C ALA A 128 1.92 28.23 -4.11
N GLU A 129 0.77 27.93 -3.49
CA GLU A 129 0.18 28.78 -2.43
C GLU A 129 1.06 28.90 -1.19
N VAL A 130 1.91 27.90 -0.91
CA VAL A 130 2.94 28.00 0.14
C VAL A 130 4.16 28.78 -0.37
N ALA A 131 4.47 28.70 -1.66
CA ALA A 131 5.62 29.38 -2.25
C ALA A 131 5.43 30.89 -2.45
N ASP A 132 4.21 31.31 -2.76
CA ASP A 132 3.86 32.72 -2.97
C ASP A 132 3.49 33.48 -1.69
N GLY A 133 3.44 32.78 -0.55
CA GLY A 133 3.16 33.37 0.76
C GLY A 133 1.66 33.51 1.07
N THR A 134 0.77 32.90 0.28
CA THR A 134 -0.66 32.79 0.62
C THR A 134 -0.86 32.05 1.95
N LEU A 135 0.05 31.13 2.26
CA LEU A 135 0.10 30.39 3.53
C LEU A 135 1.41 30.67 4.27
N PRO A 136 1.42 30.57 5.61
CA PRO A 136 2.65 30.54 6.38
C PRO A 136 3.59 29.42 5.91
N GLU A 137 4.89 29.66 5.99
CA GLU A 137 5.88 28.60 5.76
C GLU A 137 5.66 27.45 6.76
N PRO A 138 5.72 26.18 6.33
CA PRO A 138 5.58 25.04 7.21
C PRO A 138 6.82 24.90 8.10
N ASP A 139 6.61 24.71 9.40
CA ASP A 139 7.68 24.33 10.34
C ASP A 139 8.12 22.87 10.15
N VAL A 140 7.21 22.02 9.70
CA VAL A 140 7.43 20.60 9.41
C VAL A 140 6.83 20.23 8.06
N VAL A 141 7.57 19.46 7.27
CA VAL A 141 7.07 18.82 6.04
C VAL A 141 7.11 17.31 6.21
N VAL A 142 5.96 16.66 6.08
CA VAL A 142 5.85 15.19 6.04
C VAL A 142 5.87 14.73 4.59
N VAL A 143 6.73 13.76 4.28
CA VAL A 143 6.98 13.24 2.93
C VAL A 143 6.65 11.73 2.91
N PRO A 144 5.45 11.35 2.47
CA PRO A 144 5.03 9.95 2.37
C PRO A 144 5.75 9.23 1.22
N ALA A 145 5.65 7.90 1.17
CA ALA A 145 5.99 7.15 -0.03
C ALA A 145 5.06 7.54 -1.19
N VAL A 146 5.63 7.63 -2.40
CA VAL A 146 4.93 7.96 -3.65
C VAL A 146 5.17 6.87 -4.69
N THR A 147 4.33 6.80 -5.72
CA THR A 147 4.39 5.72 -6.73
C THR A 147 5.64 5.76 -7.62
N ASP A 148 6.15 6.95 -7.94
CA ASP A 148 7.36 7.13 -8.76
C ASP A 148 8.25 8.25 -8.18
N PRO A 149 9.02 7.96 -7.10
CA PRO A 149 9.77 8.97 -6.36
C PRO A 149 10.86 9.68 -7.19
N THR A 150 11.30 9.04 -8.29
CA THR A 150 12.33 9.57 -9.21
C THR A 150 11.74 10.17 -10.49
N GLY A 151 10.44 9.97 -10.73
CA GLY A 151 9.74 10.40 -11.92
C GLY A 151 9.74 11.92 -12.12
N ALA A 152 9.52 12.33 -13.38
CA ALA A 152 9.40 13.75 -13.74
C ALA A 152 8.18 14.42 -13.07
N GLY A 153 7.11 13.65 -12.79
CA GLY A 153 5.93 14.14 -12.09
C GLY A 153 6.22 14.65 -10.67
N GLU A 154 7.26 14.10 -10.03
CA GLU A 154 7.63 14.44 -8.64
C GLU A 154 8.77 15.46 -8.54
N GLU A 155 9.29 15.98 -9.67
CA GLU A 155 10.38 16.97 -9.68
C GLU A 155 9.98 18.28 -8.99
N GLY A 156 8.73 18.72 -9.17
CA GLY A 156 8.19 19.88 -8.47
C GLY A 156 8.18 19.68 -6.95
N LEU A 157 7.76 18.49 -6.52
CA LEU A 157 7.70 18.12 -5.11
C LEU A 157 9.10 18.02 -4.49
N ARG A 158 10.06 17.35 -5.14
CA ARG A 158 11.45 17.26 -4.69
C ARG A 158 12.09 18.64 -4.50
N ARG A 159 11.95 19.53 -5.48
CA ARG A 159 12.48 20.90 -5.39
C ARG A 159 11.82 21.70 -4.27
N TRP A 160 10.49 21.60 -4.13
CA TRP A 160 9.76 22.29 -3.08
C TRP A 160 10.21 21.82 -1.68
N ILE A 161 10.38 20.52 -1.46
CA ILE A 161 10.86 19.97 -0.18
C ILE A 161 12.24 20.50 0.18
N VAL A 162 13.19 20.48 -0.77
CA VAL A 162 14.55 21.01 -0.57
C VAL A 162 14.50 22.49 -0.20
N GLU A 163 13.63 23.26 -0.84
CA GLU A 163 13.46 24.68 -0.56
C GLU A 163 12.90 24.92 0.85
N ARG A 164 11.87 24.18 1.28
CA ARG A 164 11.35 24.30 2.66
C ARG A 164 12.38 23.92 3.70
N HIS A 165 13.15 22.86 3.47
CA HIS A 165 14.26 22.51 4.36
C HIS A 165 15.30 23.64 4.46
N ARG A 166 15.67 24.28 3.33
CA ARG A 166 16.58 25.43 3.32
C ARG A 166 16.04 26.63 4.11
N LYS A 167 14.73 26.86 4.06
CA LYS A 167 14.03 27.88 4.87
C LYS A 167 13.87 27.48 6.34
N GLY A 168 14.27 26.27 6.71
CA GLY A 168 14.36 25.82 8.08
C GLY A 168 13.32 24.79 8.51
N ALA A 169 12.43 24.34 7.61
CA ALA A 169 11.47 23.29 7.94
C ALA A 169 12.18 21.99 8.35
N ARG A 170 11.63 21.30 9.36
CA ARG A 170 11.98 19.90 9.63
C ARG A 170 11.34 19.01 8.57
N ILE A 171 12.03 17.95 8.15
CA ILE A 171 11.54 17.01 7.16
C ILE A 171 11.33 15.64 7.82
N LEU A 172 10.11 15.12 7.74
CA LEU A 172 9.76 13.77 8.17
C LEU A 172 9.48 12.89 6.93
N GLY A 173 10.48 12.11 6.50
CA GLY A 173 10.32 11.10 5.45
C GLY A 173 9.72 9.81 6.00
N VAL A 174 8.60 9.35 5.43
CA VAL A 174 7.88 8.17 5.90
C VAL A 174 8.01 7.02 4.92
N CYS A 175 8.32 5.80 5.41
CA CYS A 175 8.41 4.60 4.58
C CYS A 175 9.39 4.80 3.40
N ALA A 176 8.97 4.46 2.17
CA ALA A 176 9.74 4.71 0.95
C ALA A 176 9.75 6.19 0.50
N GLY A 177 9.14 7.12 1.25
CA GLY A 177 9.28 8.56 1.03
C GLY A 177 10.73 9.04 1.18
N SER A 178 11.57 8.29 1.89
CA SER A 178 13.02 8.51 1.94
C SER A 178 13.70 8.38 0.56
N GLU A 179 13.13 7.61 -0.38
CA GLU A 179 13.64 7.53 -1.75
C GLU A 179 13.48 8.86 -2.49
N LEU A 180 12.35 9.53 -2.30
CA LEU A 180 12.11 10.86 -2.86
C LEU A 180 13.10 11.88 -2.26
N LEU A 181 13.35 11.79 -0.96
CA LEU A 181 14.36 12.62 -0.28
C LEU A 181 15.78 12.33 -0.80
N ALA A 182 16.14 11.05 -0.98
CA ALA A 182 17.43 10.66 -1.54
C ALA A 182 17.61 11.15 -2.98
N ALA A 183 16.56 11.01 -3.81
CA ALA A 183 16.53 11.50 -5.19
C ALA A 183 16.69 13.02 -5.29
N SER A 184 16.27 13.77 -4.27
CA SER A 184 16.50 15.23 -4.20
C SER A 184 17.91 15.63 -3.78
N GLY A 185 18.74 14.67 -3.35
CA GLY A 185 20.07 14.89 -2.76
C GLY A 185 20.03 15.32 -1.30
N LEU A 186 18.86 15.46 -0.68
CA LEU A 186 18.72 15.93 0.70
C LEU A 186 19.36 14.98 1.73
N LEU A 187 19.41 13.69 1.41
CA LEU A 187 19.98 12.65 2.28
C LEU A 187 21.47 12.38 2.06
N ASP A 188 22.13 13.02 1.08
CA ASP A 188 23.56 12.80 0.80
C ASP A 188 24.39 13.07 2.07
N GLY A 189 25.12 12.05 2.55
CA GLY A 189 25.97 12.14 3.73
C GLY A 189 25.25 12.01 5.08
N ARG A 190 23.93 11.73 5.10
CA ARG A 190 23.12 11.61 6.32
C ARG A 190 22.86 10.18 6.73
N ASP A 191 22.62 9.98 8.02
CA ASP A 191 22.00 8.78 8.54
C ASP A 191 20.50 8.78 8.19
N ALA A 192 20.02 7.70 7.58
CA ALA A 192 18.61 7.57 7.20
C ALA A 192 18.13 6.12 7.27
N THR A 193 16.82 5.91 7.40
CA THR A 193 16.18 4.60 7.24
C THR A 193 15.03 4.68 6.23
N SER A 194 14.45 3.53 5.88
CA SER A 194 13.37 3.42 4.91
C SER A 194 12.59 2.13 5.13
N PHE A 195 11.59 1.88 4.28
CA PHE A 195 10.92 0.59 4.22
C PHE A 195 11.90 -0.55 3.95
N TRP A 196 11.85 -1.60 4.78
CA TRP A 196 12.85 -2.67 4.78
C TRP A 196 13.08 -3.35 3.42
N SER A 197 12.04 -3.50 2.59
CA SER A 197 12.18 -4.13 1.27
C SER A 197 12.89 -3.23 0.25
N ASN A 198 12.90 -1.91 0.48
CA ASN A 198 13.49 -0.92 -0.41
C ASN A 198 14.93 -0.60 -0.02
N ILE A 199 15.32 -0.74 1.26
CA ILE A 199 16.67 -0.36 1.72
C ILE A 199 17.77 -0.98 0.84
N GLY A 200 17.64 -2.24 0.41
CA GLY A 200 18.65 -2.88 -0.44
C GLY A 200 18.84 -2.22 -1.80
N SER A 201 17.78 -1.74 -2.46
CA SER A 201 17.91 -0.98 -3.71
C SER A 201 18.39 0.44 -3.44
N LEU A 202 17.96 1.06 -2.34
CA LEU A 202 18.37 2.40 -1.94
C LEU A 202 19.86 2.49 -1.62
N GLU A 203 20.44 1.49 -0.95
CA GLU A 203 21.89 1.39 -0.70
C GLU A 203 22.70 1.39 -2.02
N ARG A 204 22.18 0.76 -3.07
CA ARG A 204 22.83 0.74 -4.39
C ARG A 204 22.60 2.02 -5.19
N GLY A 205 21.39 2.58 -5.14
CA GLY A 205 21.01 3.77 -5.90
C GLY A 205 21.56 5.07 -5.29
N TYR A 206 21.68 5.12 -3.97
CA TYR A 206 22.07 6.30 -3.20
C TYR A 206 23.18 5.95 -2.19
N PRO A 207 24.38 5.58 -2.65
CA PRO A 207 25.46 5.07 -1.80
C PRO A 207 26.07 6.12 -0.86
N LYS A 208 25.76 7.40 -1.05
CA LYS A 208 26.18 8.48 -0.14
C LYS A 208 25.32 8.59 1.11
N VAL A 209 24.15 7.96 1.12
CA VAL A 209 23.25 7.93 2.28
C VAL A 209 23.68 6.77 3.18
N ASN A 210 23.80 7.01 4.48
CA ASN A 210 24.13 5.97 5.45
C ASN A 210 22.86 5.26 5.94
N TRP A 211 22.39 4.31 5.12
CA TRP A 211 21.15 3.57 5.39
C TRP A 211 21.26 2.67 6.63
N LYS A 212 20.41 2.93 7.63
CA LYS A 212 20.26 2.12 8.84
C LYS A 212 19.10 1.16 8.66
N ARG A 213 19.37 -0.13 8.87
CA ARG A 213 18.37 -1.20 8.91
C ARG A 213 17.89 -1.42 10.35
N GLY A 214 16.67 -1.93 10.51
CA GLY A 214 16.14 -2.32 11.82
C GLY A 214 15.92 -1.15 12.78
N GLN A 215 15.65 0.05 12.25
CA GLN A 215 15.33 1.25 13.01
C GLN A 215 13.95 1.74 12.62
N ARG A 216 13.09 1.98 13.61
CA ARG A 216 11.74 2.54 13.45
C ARG A 216 11.81 3.93 12.84
N TYR A 217 12.75 4.73 13.31
CA TYR A 217 13.10 6.02 12.75
C TYR A 217 14.58 6.34 13.03
N VAL A 218 15.12 7.25 12.24
CA VAL A 218 16.49 7.77 12.33
C VAL A 218 16.41 9.29 12.20
N GLU A 219 17.06 9.98 13.12
CA GLU A 219 17.13 11.44 13.19
C GLU A 219 18.55 11.91 12.83
N ASP A 220 18.65 12.82 11.86
CA ASP A 220 19.89 13.47 11.45
C ASP A 220 19.63 14.97 11.26
N GLY A 221 19.87 15.73 12.33
CA GLY A 221 19.61 17.16 12.36
C GLY A 221 18.12 17.49 12.24
N ARG A 222 17.73 18.18 11.17
CA ARG A 222 16.32 18.53 10.88
C ARG A 222 15.61 17.52 9.98
N VAL A 223 16.24 16.39 9.68
CA VAL A 223 15.67 15.34 8.85
C VAL A 223 15.46 14.10 9.70
N THR A 224 14.22 13.64 9.77
CA THR A 224 13.83 12.37 10.37
C THR A 224 13.30 11.47 9.27
N THR A 225 13.81 10.25 9.19
CA THR A 225 13.27 9.22 8.27
C THR A 225 12.75 8.06 9.07
N THR A 226 11.67 7.42 8.62
CA THR A 226 11.04 6.29 9.31
C THR A 226 11.03 5.04 8.45
N ALA A 227 10.94 3.89 9.11
CA ALA A 227 10.67 2.62 8.45
C ALA A 227 9.24 2.59 7.87
N GLY A 228 8.79 1.41 7.46
CA GLY A 228 7.53 1.19 6.78
C GLY A 228 6.29 1.63 7.57
N VAL A 229 5.35 2.19 6.79
CA VAL A 229 3.91 2.36 7.02
C VAL A 229 3.56 2.84 8.43
N THR A 230 3.40 1.94 9.40
CA THR A 230 2.97 2.31 10.75
C THR A 230 4.05 3.06 11.54
N SER A 231 5.32 2.94 11.14
CA SER A 231 6.46 3.65 11.75
C SER A 231 6.39 5.16 11.59
N GLY A 232 5.65 5.66 10.59
CA GLY A 232 5.36 7.09 10.43
C GLY A 232 4.65 7.69 11.64
N THR A 233 3.78 6.91 12.30
CA THR A 233 3.11 7.31 13.56
C THR A 233 4.12 7.64 14.65
N LEU A 234 5.13 6.79 14.81
CA LEU A 234 6.12 6.93 15.87
C LEU A 234 7.14 8.02 15.54
N GLY A 235 7.52 8.18 14.28
CA GLY A 235 8.33 9.33 13.85
C GLY A 235 7.60 10.66 14.04
N ALA A 236 6.29 10.71 13.77
CA ALA A 236 5.49 11.90 14.05
C ALA A 236 5.40 12.20 15.55
N LEU A 237 5.23 11.17 16.41
CA LEU A 237 5.23 11.35 17.87
C LEU A 237 6.57 11.90 18.37
N ARG A 238 7.68 11.42 17.81
CA ARG A 238 9.02 11.94 18.10
C ARG A 238 9.14 13.42 17.70
N VAL A 239 8.67 13.80 16.52
CA VAL A 239 8.67 15.22 16.10
C VAL A 239 7.75 16.07 16.98
N VAL A 240 6.59 15.56 17.40
CA VAL A 240 5.73 16.24 18.38
C VAL A 240 6.44 16.44 19.71
N GLU A 241 7.17 15.45 20.20
CA GLU A 241 7.98 15.59 21.42
C GLU A 241 9.01 16.72 21.29
N GLU A 242 9.69 16.85 20.15
CA GLU A 242 10.64 17.95 19.92
C GLU A 242 9.99 19.34 19.91
N LEU A 243 8.75 19.42 19.45
CA LEU A 243 8.03 20.68 19.24
C LEU A 243 7.21 21.12 20.45
N ALA A 244 6.56 20.17 21.11
CA ALA A 244 5.56 20.38 22.15
C ALA A 244 5.91 19.69 23.49
N GLY A 245 7.03 18.97 23.54
CA GLY A 245 7.52 18.29 24.74
C GLY A 245 6.98 16.87 24.93
N GLN A 246 7.70 16.10 25.75
CA GLN A 246 7.44 14.68 26.03
C GLN A 246 6.04 14.43 26.61
N ALA A 247 5.51 15.37 27.42
CA ALA A 247 4.18 15.23 28.02
C ALA A 247 3.06 15.18 26.96
N GLU A 248 3.15 16.03 25.93
CA GLU A 248 2.16 16.05 24.84
C GLU A 248 2.29 14.81 23.95
N ALA A 249 3.52 14.41 23.60
CA ALA A 249 3.75 13.17 22.87
C ALA A 249 3.23 11.94 23.64
N THR A 250 3.47 11.87 24.96
CA THR A 250 2.95 10.81 25.83
C THR A 250 1.43 10.78 25.85
N ARG A 251 0.78 11.95 25.94
CA ARG A 251 -0.69 12.06 25.92
C ARG A 251 -1.26 11.52 24.62
N ILE A 252 -0.70 11.91 23.47
CA ILE A 252 -1.17 11.48 22.15
C ILE A 252 -0.89 9.99 21.97
N GLY A 253 0.34 9.54 22.18
CA GLY A 253 0.70 8.13 21.98
C GLY A 253 -0.04 7.15 22.90
N THR A 254 -0.37 7.56 24.13
CA THR A 254 -1.26 6.79 25.02
C THR A 254 -2.67 6.71 24.45
N GLY A 255 -3.19 7.80 23.87
CA GLY A 255 -4.49 7.82 23.19
C GLY A 255 -4.54 6.88 21.99
N LEU A 256 -3.46 6.84 21.19
CA LEU A 256 -3.34 5.95 20.04
C LEU A 256 -3.23 4.47 20.45
N SER A 257 -2.63 4.18 21.61
CA SER A 257 -2.41 2.82 22.11
C SER A 257 -1.58 1.95 21.17
N TYR A 258 -0.55 2.53 20.54
CA TYR A 258 0.34 1.77 19.66
C TYR A 258 1.08 0.66 20.45
N PRO A 259 1.04 -0.62 20.01
CA PRO A 259 1.60 -1.72 20.78
C PRO A 259 3.11 -1.59 21.03
N GLY A 260 3.49 -1.65 22.31
CA GLY A 260 4.89 -1.62 22.73
C GLY A 260 5.58 -0.26 22.56
N TRP A 261 4.84 0.81 22.25
CA TRP A 261 5.40 2.15 22.23
C TRP A 261 5.51 2.73 23.64
N ALA A 262 6.61 3.46 23.86
CA ALA A 262 6.82 4.32 25.01
C ALA A 262 7.68 5.52 24.55
N PRO A 263 7.59 6.70 25.21
CA PRO A 263 8.36 7.89 24.84
C PRO A 263 9.87 7.62 24.77
N ASP A 264 10.43 6.99 25.81
CA ASP A 264 11.85 6.63 25.88
C ASP A 264 12.13 5.20 25.38
N GLY A 265 11.21 4.65 24.57
CA GLY A 265 11.31 3.31 24.04
C GLY A 265 12.42 3.16 22.98
N PRO A 266 12.91 1.92 22.75
CA PRO A 266 13.92 1.70 21.73
C PRO A 266 13.34 1.98 20.33
N THR A 267 14.16 2.57 19.46
CA THR A 267 13.86 2.68 18.03
C THR A 267 14.10 1.38 17.29
N ALA A 268 14.80 0.41 17.87
CA ALA A 268 15.10 -0.85 17.22
C ALA A 268 13.83 -1.65 16.86
N ILE A 269 13.79 -2.17 15.63
CA ILE A 269 12.74 -3.05 15.14
C ILE A 269 13.36 -4.26 14.43
N PRO A 270 12.62 -5.38 14.29
CA PRO A 270 13.10 -6.52 13.53
C PRO A 270 13.58 -6.11 12.13
N ALA A 271 14.82 -6.45 11.79
CA ALA A 271 15.35 -6.26 10.44
C ALA A 271 14.72 -7.29 9.50
N ASN A 272 13.57 -6.92 8.92
CA ASN A 272 12.80 -7.77 8.04
C ASN A 272 13.56 -8.11 6.75
N HIS A 273 13.35 -9.33 6.26
CA HIS A 273 13.84 -9.85 4.99
C HIS A 273 12.77 -10.73 4.35
N LEU A 274 12.82 -10.89 3.04
CA LEU A 274 11.91 -11.80 2.33
C LEU A 274 12.17 -13.24 2.79
N ALA A 275 11.10 -13.93 3.16
CA ALA A 275 11.11 -15.31 3.62
C ALA A 275 9.97 -16.10 2.98
N LEU A 276 10.03 -17.43 3.03
CA LEU A 276 8.95 -18.30 2.54
C LEU A 276 7.61 -18.04 3.25
N GLY A 277 7.64 -17.51 4.47
CA GLY A 277 6.45 -17.06 5.19
C GLY A 277 5.69 -15.91 4.51
N ASP A 278 6.34 -15.19 3.58
CA ASP A 278 5.77 -14.05 2.85
C ASP A 278 5.11 -14.46 1.51
N LEU A 279 5.13 -15.75 1.16
CA LEU A 279 4.46 -16.26 -0.04
C LEU A 279 3.00 -15.80 -0.17
N PRO A 280 2.17 -15.72 0.90
CA PRO A 280 0.82 -15.17 0.81
C PRO A 280 0.74 -13.79 0.15
N TYR A 281 1.64 -12.88 0.51
CA TYR A 281 1.72 -11.53 -0.06
C TYR A 281 1.97 -11.60 -1.57
N ALA A 282 2.99 -12.35 -1.99
CA ALA A 282 3.33 -12.52 -3.39
C ALA A 282 2.22 -13.22 -4.19
N LEU A 283 1.58 -14.25 -3.61
CA LEU A 283 0.49 -14.99 -4.23
C LEU A 283 -0.75 -14.09 -4.45
N ASN A 284 -1.14 -13.31 -3.44
CA ASN A 284 -2.29 -12.40 -3.56
C ASN A 284 -2.02 -11.29 -4.58
N ALA A 285 -0.80 -10.76 -4.61
CA ALA A 285 -0.40 -9.74 -5.59
C ALA A 285 -0.37 -10.30 -7.03
N ALA A 286 0.22 -11.48 -7.24
CA ALA A 286 0.43 -12.07 -8.57
C ALA A 286 -0.81 -12.81 -9.12
N PHE A 287 -1.72 -13.25 -8.25
CA PHE A 287 -2.95 -13.95 -8.65
C PHE A 287 -4.18 -13.26 -8.04
N PRO A 288 -4.46 -11.99 -8.42
CA PRO A 288 -5.58 -11.22 -7.88
C PRO A 288 -6.94 -11.65 -8.44
N TRP A 289 -6.96 -12.50 -9.46
CA TRP A 289 -8.17 -12.92 -10.15
C TRP A 289 -9.18 -13.55 -9.18
N LEU A 290 -10.46 -13.25 -9.38
CA LEU A 290 -11.57 -13.75 -8.55
C LEU A 290 -11.45 -13.40 -7.06
N ARG A 291 -10.65 -12.38 -6.68
CA ARG A 291 -10.68 -11.86 -5.30
C ARG A 291 -12.00 -11.12 -5.05
N PRO A 292 -12.55 -11.19 -3.83
CA PRO A 292 -13.77 -10.47 -3.49
C PRO A 292 -13.55 -8.96 -3.56
N THR A 293 -14.65 -8.21 -3.64
CA THR A 293 -14.62 -6.75 -3.46
C THR A 293 -15.22 -6.39 -2.10
N THR A 294 -14.49 -5.61 -1.31
CA THR A 294 -14.90 -5.10 0.00
C THR A 294 -15.15 -3.61 -0.12
N ALA A 295 -16.37 -3.18 0.22
CA ALA A 295 -16.67 -1.77 0.39
C ALA A 295 -16.13 -1.30 1.74
N ILE A 296 -15.27 -0.27 1.72
CA ILE A 296 -14.82 0.42 2.92
C ILE A 296 -15.74 1.63 3.12
N GLY A 297 -16.68 1.50 4.05
CA GLY A 297 -17.62 2.55 4.39
C GLY A 297 -16.97 3.56 5.33
N LEU A 298 -16.79 4.80 4.88
CA LEU A 298 -16.29 5.88 5.72
C LEU A 298 -17.45 6.77 6.19
N VAL A 299 -17.38 7.20 7.44
CA VAL A 299 -18.34 8.13 8.07
C VAL A 299 -17.63 9.41 8.48
N ASP A 300 -18.36 10.53 8.50
CA ASP A 300 -17.81 11.80 8.98
C ASP A 300 -17.30 11.65 10.42
N GLY A 301 -16.12 12.18 10.67
CA GLY A 301 -15.44 12.06 11.95
C GLY A 301 -14.68 10.75 12.15
N VAL A 302 -14.54 9.88 11.14
CA VAL A 302 -13.64 8.72 11.20
C VAL A 302 -12.21 9.19 11.49
N GLU A 303 -11.50 8.48 12.38
CA GLU A 303 -10.09 8.75 12.63
C GLU A 303 -9.23 8.39 11.42
N GLU A 304 -8.20 9.18 11.14
CA GLU A 304 -7.38 8.99 9.96
C GLU A 304 -6.61 7.65 10.03
N ILE A 305 -6.16 7.24 11.21
CA ILE A 305 -5.49 5.94 11.44
C ILE A 305 -6.45 4.77 11.23
N ASP A 306 -7.71 4.86 11.70
CA ASP A 306 -8.69 3.79 11.49
C ASP A 306 -9.06 3.68 10.00
N ALA A 307 -9.21 4.81 9.31
CA ALA A 307 -9.41 4.84 7.86
C ALA A 307 -8.20 4.27 7.10
N ALA A 308 -6.98 4.66 7.49
CA ALA A 308 -5.73 4.15 6.92
C ALA A 308 -5.60 2.63 7.12
N ALA A 309 -5.84 2.15 8.34
CA ALA A 309 -5.77 0.74 8.69
C ALA A 309 -6.66 -0.11 7.78
N ALA A 310 -7.89 0.34 7.52
CA ALA A 310 -8.81 -0.37 6.65
C ALA A 310 -8.32 -0.39 5.18
N VAL A 311 -8.05 0.78 4.59
CA VAL A 311 -7.69 0.84 3.16
C VAL A 311 -6.37 0.12 2.89
N GLU A 312 -5.40 0.26 3.80
CA GLU A 312 -4.09 -0.35 3.69
C GLU A 312 -4.12 -1.85 4.01
N GLY A 313 -4.82 -2.24 5.07
CA GLY A 313 -4.94 -3.63 5.49
C GLY A 313 -5.66 -4.51 4.47
N TYR A 314 -6.79 -4.06 3.94
CA TYR A 314 -7.59 -4.85 3.00
C TYR A 314 -7.08 -4.79 1.55
N GLY A 315 -6.73 -3.60 1.06
CA GLY A 315 -6.42 -3.39 -0.36
C GLY A 315 -4.97 -2.97 -0.63
N GLY A 316 -4.38 -2.16 0.24
CA GLY A 316 -3.07 -1.55 0.03
C GLY A 316 -1.90 -2.54 0.13
N VAL A 317 -1.93 -3.42 1.13
CA VAL A 317 -0.81 -4.33 1.45
C VAL A 317 -1.17 -5.80 1.29
N SER A 318 -2.36 -6.24 1.70
CA SER A 318 -2.69 -7.67 1.66
C SER A 318 -2.99 -8.18 0.25
N PHE A 319 -3.45 -7.28 -0.64
CA PHE A 319 -4.02 -7.56 -1.97
C PHE A 319 -5.12 -8.63 -1.98
N ALA A 320 -5.64 -8.97 -0.81
CA ALA A 320 -6.49 -10.14 -0.60
C ALA A 320 -7.91 -9.90 -1.11
N THR A 321 -8.33 -8.64 -1.13
CA THR A 321 -9.59 -8.13 -1.64
C THR A 321 -9.33 -6.89 -2.50
N ARG A 322 -10.22 -6.64 -3.46
CA ARG A 322 -10.34 -5.30 -4.05
C ARG A 322 -11.09 -4.41 -3.06
N THR A 323 -10.73 -3.13 -2.98
CA THR A 323 -11.41 -2.16 -2.09
C THR A 323 -12.15 -1.12 -2.92
N VAL A 324 -13.32 -0.72 -2.44
CA VAL A 324 -14.05 0.46 -2.94
C VAL A 324 -14.45 1.33 -1.76
N VAL A 325 -14.01 2.58 -1.74
CA VAL A 325 -14.37 3.50 -0.66
C VAL A 325 -15.76 4.09 -0.93
N VAL A 326 -16.67 3.93 0.02
CA VAL A 326 -18.06 4.40 -0.03
C VAL A 326 -18.37 5.30 1.16
N GLY A 327 -19.24 6.29 0.97
CA GLY A 327 -19.62 7.26 2.01
C GLY A 327 -21.05 7.73 1.82
N ALA A 328 -21.57 8.47 2.80
CA ALA A 328 -22.94 9.03 2.69
C ALA A 328 -23.07 10.02 1.51
N GLY A 329 -21.99 10.70 1.16
CA GLY A 329 -21.88 11.59 0.00
C GLY A 329 -20.66 11.26 -0.85
N HIS A 330 -20.17 12.24 -1.62
CA HIS A 330 -18.96 12.09 -2.45
C HIS A 330 -17.64 12.38 -1.71
N THR A 331 -17.75 12.89 -0.49
CA THR A 331 -16.63 13.19 0.39
C THR A 331 -16.99 12.82 1.81
N VAL A 332 -15.98 12.51 2.61
CA VAL A 332 -16.06 12.35 4.06
C VAL A 332 -15.00 13.24 4.67
N THR A 333 -15.36 14.00 5.70
CA THR A 333 -14.41 14.76 6.50
C THR A 333 -14.00 13.90 7.69
N THR A 334 -12.72 13.58 7.80
CA THR A 334 -12.17 12.81 8.92
C THR A 334 -12.21 13.63 10.21
N ARG A 335 -11.95 12.98 11.35
CA ARG A 335 -11.99 13.59 12.69
C ARG A 335 -11.24 14.92 12.76
N HIS A 336 -10.10 15.01 12.11
CA HIS A 336 -9.24 16.17 12.19
C HIS A 336 -9.28 17.06 10.94
N GLY A 337 -10.28 16.89 10.07
CA GLY A 337 -10.57 17.83 8.98
C GLY A 337 -9.95 17.49 7.63
N LEU A 338 -9.26 16.36 7.48
CA LEU A 338 -8.81 15.86 6.18
C LEU A 338 -10.03 15.39 5.37
N VAL A 339 -10.01 15.62 4.06
CA VAL A 339 -11.16 15.29 3.19
C VAL A 339 -10.82 14.12 2.27
N LEU A 340 -11.49 12.99 2.52
CA LEU A 340 -11.40 11.80 1.67
C LEU A 340 -12.53 11.80 0.64
N VAL A 341 -12.20 11.43 -0.60
CA VAL A 341 -13.19 11.23 -1.66
C VAL A 341 -13.78 9.83 -1.51
N THR A 342 -15.10 9.75 -1.66
CA THR A 342 -15.84 8.50 -1.55
C THR A 342 -16.82 8.36 -2.72
N ARG A 343 -17.19 7.12 -3.03
CA ARG A 343 -18.38 6.88 -3.86
C ARG A 343 -19.61 7.10 -2.99
N ALA A 344 -20.55 7.92 -3.47
CA ALA A 344 -21.80 8.12 -2.76
C ALA A 344 -22.54 6.78 -2.67
N ALA A 345 -22.97 6.43 -1.45
CA ALA A 345 -23.73 5.22 -1.12
C ALA A 345 -25.16 5.29 -1.72
N THR A 346 -25.21 5.31 -3.05
CA THR A 346 -26.37 5.45 -3.91
C THR A 346 -26.19 4.47 -5.07
N GLY A 347 -27.29 3.90 -5.58
CA GLY A 347 -27.22 2.91 -6.65
C GLY A 347 -26.72 1.53 -6.19
N ASP A 348 -25.98 0.87 -7.09
CA ASP A 348 -25.49 -0.50 -6.92
C ASP A 348 -24.37 -0.64 -5.87
N ALA A 349 -24.07 -1.88 -5.50
CA ALA A 349 -23.03 -2.23 -4.52
C ALA A 349 -21.60 -2.04 -5.04
N HIS A 350 -21.43 -1.61 -6.30
CA HIS A 350 -20.14 -1.58 -7.00
C HIS A 350 -19.41 -2.94 -7.02
N GLY A 351 -20.18 -4.03 -7.04
CA GLY A 351 -19.68 -5.39 -6.95
C GLY A 351 -19.17 -5.80 -5.56
N ALA A 352 -19.39 -4.97 -4.53
CA ALA A 352 -18.99 -5.30 -3.17
C ALA A 352 -19.81 -6.49 -2.62
N GLU A 353 -19.10 -7.42 -2.00
CA GLU A 353 -19.64 -8.59 -1.31
C GLU A 353 -19.69 -8.38 0.21
N ARG A 354 -18.86 -7.45 0.72
CA ARG A 354 -18.77 -7.06 2.13
C ARG A 354 -18.81 -5.55 2.27
N LEU A 355 -19.31 -5.08 3.40
CA LEU A 355 -19.23 -3.68 3.81
C LEU A 355 -18.54 -3.61 5.17
N VAL A 356 -17.31 -3.12 5.19
CA VAL A 356 -16.54 -2.89 6.41
C VAL A 356 -16.54 -1.40 6.73
N VAL A 357 -16.88 -1.03 7.97
CA VAL A 357 -16.91 0.37 8.42
C VAL A 357 -15.94 0.56 9.58
N PRO A 358 -14.72 1.07 9.34
CA PRO A 358 -13.74 1.32 10.40
C PRO A 358 -14.13 2.50 11.28
N GLY A 359 -13.61 2.51 12.51
CA GLY A 359 -13.77 3.60 13.48
C GLY A 359 -15.18 3.72 14.11
N VAL A 360 -16.11 2.83 13.75
CA VAL A 360 -17.48 2.81 14.28
C VAL A 360 -17.65 1.63 15.23
N ARG A 361 -18.02 1.91 16.50
CA ARG A 361 -18.18 0.89 17.55
C ARG A 361 -19.49 0.14 17.50
N ASP A 362 -20.56 0.81 17.08
CA ASP A 362 -21.89 0.19 17.00
C ASP A 362 -22.74 0.81 15.89
N ALA A 363 -23.87 0.18 15.58
CA ALA A 363 -24.72 0.57 14.46
C ALA A 363 -25.27 2.01 14.56
N SER A 364 -25.24 2.65 15.73
CA SER A 364 -25.69 4.04 15.90
C SER A 364 -24.75 5.05 15.24
N GLY A 365 -23.45 4.73 15.14
CA GLY A 365 -22.46 5.57 14.46
C GLY A 365 -22.55 5.54 12.93
N LEU A 366 -23.42 4.70 12.35
CA LEU A 366 -23.65 4.64 10.91
C LEU A 366 -24.67 5.68 10.46
N SER A 367 -24.37 6.37 9.36
CA SER A 367 -25.34 7.27 8.71
C SER A 367 -26.57 6.50 8.22
N ALA A 368 -27.73 7.15 8.23
CA ALA A 368 -28.97 6.57 7.70
C ALA A 368 -28.83 6.20 6.21
N THR A 369 -28.09 7.02 5.44
CA THR A 369 -27.78 6.78 4.03
C THR A 369 -27.01 5.48 3.84
N LEU A 370 -25.89 5.29 4.57
CA LEU A 370 -25.06 4.10 4.45
C LEU A 370 -25.80 2.84 4.90
N ARG A 371 -26.55 2.90 6.02
CA ARG A 371 -27.41 1.79 6.47
C ARG A 371 -28.48 1.43 5.45
N GLY A 372 -29.11 2.43 4.83
CA GLY A 372 -30.12 2.24 3.79
C GLY A 372 -29.54 1.63 2.53
N TRP A 373 -28.36 2.09 2.10
CA TRP A 373 -27.64 1.54 0.95
C TRP A 373 -27.19 0.09 1.17
N ALA A 374 -26.62 -0.21 2.33
CA ALA A 374 -26.21 -1.58 2.69
C ALA A 374 -27.41 -2.54 2.60
N ARG A 375 -28.53 -2.17 3.25
CA ARG A 375 -29.77 -2.96 3.23
C ARG A 375 -30.32 -3.20 1.83
N ARG A 376 -30.34 -2.16 0.97
CA ARG A 376 -30.82 -2.30 -0.42
C ARG A 376 -29.94 -3.22 -1.26
N ASN A 377 -28.65 -3.30 -0.94
CA ASN A 377 -27.69 -4.14 -1.63
C ASN A 377 -27.46 -5.50 -0.94
N GLY A 378 -28.26 -5.85 0.07
CA GLY A 378 -28.11 -7.12 0.79
C GLY A 378 -26.82 -7.24 1.63
N LEU A 379 -26.17 -6.12 1.92
CA LEU A 379 -24.94 -6.05 2.72
C LEU A 379 -25.27 -5.80 4.18
N THR A 380 -24.58 -6.51 5.07
CA THR A 380 -24.60 -6.23 6.51
C THR A 380 -23.36 -5.41 6.85
N PRO A 381 -23.48 -4.22 7.48
CA PRO A 381 -22.32 -3.47 7.92
C PRO A 381 -21.54 -4.25 8.98
N GLU A 382 -20.27 -4.50 8.69
CA GLU A 382 -19.31 -5.13 9.58
C GLU A 382 -18.48 -4.03 10.24
N LEU A 383 -18.38 -4.08 11.57
CA LEU A 383 -17.78 -3.03 12.39
C LEU A 383 -16.56 -3.61 13.12
N PRO A 384 -15.36 -3.66 12.49
CA PRO A 384 -14.17 -4.23 13.14
C PRO A 384 -13.90 -3.57 14.49
N ASP A 385 -14.09 -2.26 14.56
CA ASP A 385 -13.91 -1.46 15.77
C ASP A 385 -14.98 -1.68 16.85
N GLY A 386 -16.13 -2.28 16.52
CA GLY A 386 -17.08 -2.77 17.51
C GLY A 386 -16.51 -3.92 18.35
N GLY A 387 -15.49 -4.60 17.84
CA GLY A 387 -14.66 -5.55 18.55
C GLY A 387 -13.31 -5.00 19.01
N LYS A 388 -13.05 -3.69 18.88
CA LYS A 388 -11.82 -3.05 19.36
C LYS A 388 -11.84 -2.98 20.89
N ARG A 389 -10.86 -3.63 21.51
CA ARG A 389 -10.72 -3.65 22.97
C ARG A 389 -10.12 -2.31 23.43
N SER A 390 -10.36 -1.95 24.69
CA SER A 390 -9.71 -0.77 25.27
C SER A 390 -8.19 -0.92 25.19
N GLY A 391 -7.50 0.09 24.66
CA GLY A 391 -6.04 0.06 24.51
C GLY A 391 -5.54 -0.63 23.23
N GLU A 392 -6.40 -0.81 22.22
CA GLU A 392 -5.99 -1.30 20.91
C GLU A 392 -5.78 -0.16 19.91
N PHE A 393 -4.78 -0.32 19.04
CA PHE A 393 -4.50 0.59 17.92
C PHE A 393 -5.37 0.21 16.70
N GLY A 394 -5.61 1.15 15.78
CA GLY A 394 -6.56 0.96 14.66
C GLY A 394 -6.28 -0.23 13.73
N PHE A 395 -5.04 -0.71 13.66
CA PHE A 395 -4.67 -1.91 12.88
C PHE A 395 -5.09 -3.23 13.53
N ASP A 396 -5.28 -3.28 14.85
CA ASP A 396 -5.63 -4.51 15.56
C ASP A 396 -6.94 -5.14 15.08
N PRO A 397 -8.09 -4.42 15.07
CA PRO A 397 -9.35 -4.99 14.61
C PRO A 397 -9.31 -5.35 13.12
N VAL A 398 -8.62 -4.57 12.28
CA VAL A 398 -8.51 -4.83 10.84
C VAL A 398 -7.70 -6.11 10.57
N LEU A 399 -6.59 -6.32 11.28
CA LEU A 399 -5.77 -7.53 11.11
C LEU A 399 -6.49 -8.78 11.62
N ARG A 400 -7.27 -8.67 12.70
CA ARG A 400 -8.15 -9.76 13.17
C ARG A 400 -9.23 -10.09 12.15
N ASP A 401 -9.92 -9.08 11.62
CA ASP A 401 -10.95 -9.26 10.60
C ASP A 401 -10.38 -9.86 9.29
N LEU A 402 -9.23 -9.38 8.85
CA LEU A 402 -8.52 -9.91 7.68
C LEU A 402 -8.14 -11.39 7.88
N ALA A 403 -7.69 -11.76 9.08
CA ALA A 403 -7.36 -13.16 9.39
C ALA A 403 -8.60 -14.07 9.34
N GLU A 404 -9.70 -13.60 9.91
CA GLU A 404 -10.97 -14.34 9.99
C GLU A 404 -11.58 -14.58 8.59
N HIS A 405 -11.61 -13.54 7.76
CA HIS A 405 -12.30 -13.57 6.46
C HIS A 405 -11.43 -14.00 5.28
N ASN A 406 -10.11 -13.84 5.38
CA ASN A 406 -9.17 -14.28 4.34
C ASN A 406 -8.34 -15.45 4.85
N ASP A 407 -7.32 -15.18 5.66
CA ASP A 407 -6.50 -16.18 6.32
C ASP A 407 -5.44 -15.54 7.25
N ARG A 408 -4.97 -16.33 8.22
CA ARG A 408 -3.96 -15.91 9.22
C ARG A 408 -2.61 -15.53 8.61
N ARG A 409 -2.20 -16.17 7.52
CA ARG A 409 -0.87 -15.95 6.92
C ARG A 409 -0.81 -14.66 6.10
N THR A 410 -1.89 -14.32 5.42
CA THR A 410 -2.10 -13.02 4.79
C THR A 410 -2.12 -11.92 5.84
N ALA A 411 -2.81 -12.09 6.97
CA ALA A 411 -2.79 -11.09 8.05
C ALA A 411 -1.40 -10.88 8.65
N LEU A 412 -0.65 -11.96 8.92
CA LEU A 412 0.74 -11.87 9.40
C LEU A 412 1.68 -11.21 8.38
N ALA A 413 1.54 -11.55 7.10
CA ALA A 413 2.31 -10.89 6.04
C ALA A 413 1.94 -9.40 5.96
N THR A 414 0.65 -9.06 6.08
CA THR A 414 0.18 -7.67 6.10
C THR A 414 0.81 -6.90 7.26
N ALA A 415 0.76 -7.44 8.48
CA ALA A 415 1.41 -6.85 9.64
C ALA A 415 2.92 -6.62 9.41
N LYS A 416 3.62 -7.60 8.84
CA LYS A 416 5.05 -7.47 8.51
C LYS A 416 5.34 -6.38 7.48
N PHE A 417 4.58 -6.33 6.39
CA PHE A 417 4.77 -5.33 5.33
C PHE A 417 4.29 -3.93 5.76
N SER A 418 3.42 -3.83 6.76
CA SER A 418 3.09 -2.56 7.42
C SER A 418 4.04 -2.21 8.59
N GLU A 419 5.06 -3.04 8.86
CA GLU A 419 5.98 -2.98 10.00
C GLU A 419 5.29 -2.86 11.37
N TYR A 420 4.09 -3.43 11.44
CA TYR A 420 3.23 -3.43 12.61
C TYR A 420 3.54 -4.61 13.55
N PRO A 421 3.78 -4.38 14.85
CA PRO A 421 3.90 -5.46 15.83
C PRO A 421 2.60 -6.27 15.89
N SER A 422 2.66 -7.58 15.71
CA SER A 422 1.47 -8.46 15.71
C SER A 422 1.53 -9.57 16.76
N ALA A 423 2.56 -9.59 17.60
CA ALA A 423 2.76 -10.65 18.59
C ALA A 423 1.64 -10.71 19.66
N HIS A 424 0.94 -9.59 19.89
CA HIS A 424 -0.19 -9.50 20.82
C HIS A 424 -1.53 -9.93 20.20
N LEU A 425 -1.57 -10.17 18.89
CA LEU A 425 -2.81 -10.48 18.17
C LEU A 425 -3.14 -11.98 18.21
N GLU A 426 -4.38 -12.28 18.62
CA GLU A 426 -4.98 -13.59 18.45
C GLU A 426 -5.67 -13.66 17.09
N LEU A 427 -4.97 -14.19 16.09
CA LEU A 427 -5.48 -14.32 14.72
C LEU A 427 -6.20 -15.67 14.54
N THR A 428 -7.48 -15.61 14.21
CA THR A 428 -8.34 -16.76 13.88
C THR A 428 -8.51 -16.91 12.37
N GLY A 429 -9.19 -17.96 11.90
CA GLY A 429 -9.47 -18.18 10.49
C GLY A 429 -8.55 -19.19 9.80
N ALA A 430 -8.67 -19.29 8.47
CA ALA A 430 -7.94 -20.27 7.67
C ALA A 430 -6.41 -20.11 7.83
N PRO A 431 -5.62 -21.19 7.79
CA PRO A 431 -4.17 -21.09 7.97
C PRO A 431 -3.42 -20.55 6.75
N TRP A 432 -4.05 -20.47 5.56
CA TRP A 432 -3.35 -20.23 4.30
C TRP A 432 -4.28 -19.67 3.21
N PRO A 433 -3.79 -18.80 2.28
CA PRO A 433 -4.60 -18.25 1.18
C PRO A 433 -4.84 -19.28 0.08
N TRP A 434 -5.83 -20.15 0.25
CA TRP A 434 -6.11 -21.21 -0.71
C TRP A 434 -6.53 -20.70 -2.09
N ARG A 435 -7.24 -19.57 -2.16
CA ARG A 435 -7.68 -18.99 -3.44
C ARG A 435 -6.50 -18.70 -4.38
N SER A 436 -5.57 -17.84 -3.97
CA SER A 436 -4.42 -17.44 -4.78
C SER A 436 -3.46 -18.61 -5.02
N THR A 437 -3.35 -19.53 -4.05
CA THR A 437 -2.57 -20.78 -4.21
C THR A 437 -3.14 -21.69 -5.31
N LEU A 438 -4.46 -21.91 -5.32
CA LEU A 438 -5.11 -22.73 -6.35
C LEU A 438 -5.03 -22.07 -7.73
N LEU A 439 -5.14 -20.75 -7.80
CA LEU A 439 -4.95 -19.99 -9.06
C LEU A 439 -3.51 -20.09 -9.56
N ALA A 440 -2.52 -20.01 -8.67
CA ALA A 440 -1.12 -20.22 -9.03
C ALA A 440 -0.91 -21.63 -9.58
N ALA A 441 -1.45 -22.67 -8.91
CA ALA A 441 -1.37 -24.05 -9.37
C ALA A 441 -2.06 -24.26 -10.73
N ALA A 442 -3.25 -23.70 -10.92
CA ALA A 442 -3.94 -23.73 -12.21
C ALA A 442 -3.13 -23.03 -13.31
N THR A 443 -2.48 -21.91 -12.98
CA THR A 443 -1.59 -21.20 -13.91
C THR A 443 -0.39 -22.05 -14.30
N VAL A 444 0.23 -22.77 -13.35
CA VAL A 444 1.31 -23.72 -13.67
C VAL A 444 0.83 -24.78 -14.68
N VAL A 445 -0.35 -25.37 -14.46
CA VAL A 445 -0.91 -26.39 -15.38
C VAL A 445 -1.15 -25.80 -16.77
N LEU A 446 -1.74 -24.60 -16.86
CA LEU A 446 -1.98 -23.90 -18.12
C LEU A 446 -0.67 -23.57 -18.85
N SER A 447 0.33 -23.05 -18.14
CA SER A 447 1.64 -22.72 -18.69
C SER A 447 2.40 -23.94 -19.20
N VAL A 448 2.33 -25.07 -18.50
CA VAL A 448 2.85 -26.35 -19.00
C VAL A 448 2.13 -26.77 -20.29
N GLY A 449 0.80 -26.58 -20.36
CA GLY A 449 0.03 -26.79 -21.58
C GLY A 449 0.52 -25.94 -22.76
N VAL A 450 0.81 -24.66 -22.54
CA VAL A 450 1.40 -23.74 -23.54
C VAL A 450 2.76 -24.24 -24.00
N GLY A 451 3.63 -24.65 -23.07
CA GLY A 451 4.95 -25.19 -23.42
C GLY A 451 4.90 -26.47 -24.24
N LEU A 452 3.91 -27.33 -24.00
CA LEU A 452 3.72 -28.59 -24.74
C LEU A 452 3.03 -28.42 -26.10
N ALA A 453 2.35 -27.28 -26.35
CA ALA A 453 1.56 -27.06 -27.55
C ALA A 453 2.35 -27.22 -28.88
N PRO A 454 3.59 -26.72 -29.03
CA PRO A 454 4.41 -26.95 -30.23
C PRO A 454 4.68 -28.44 -30.53
N ALA A 455 4.88 -29.25 -29.50
CA ALA A 455 5.12 -30.69 -29.67
C ALA A 455 3.83 -31.43 -30.07
N VAL A 456 2.70 -31.07 -29.46
CA VAL A 456 1.38 -31.66 -29.76
C VAL A 456 0.92 -31.31 -31.17
N THR A 457 0.98 -30.03 -31.56
CA THR A 457 0.62 -29.53 -32.90
C THR A 457 1.47 -30.20 -33.97
N ARG A 458 2.79 -30.31 -33.78
CA ARG A 458 3.67 -31.04 -34.70
C ARG A 458 3.31 -32.51 -34.83
N ARG A 459 2.99 -33.18 -33.71
CA ARG A 459 2.58 -34.60 -33.72
C ARG A 459 1.25 -34.77 -34.47
N ALA A 460 0.32 -33.83 -34.31
CA ALA A 460 -0.96 -33.82 -35.03
C ALA A 460 -0.75 -33.58 -36.54
N MET A 461 0.09 -32.62 -36.94
CA MET A 461 0.44 -32.36 -38.34
C MET A 461 1.09 -33.59 -39.00
N ARG A 462 2.03 -34.24 -38.32
CA ARG A 462 2.64 -35.50 -38.83
C ARG A 462 1.63 -36.62 -39.00
N ARG A 463 0.65 -36.75 -38.11
CA ARG A 463 -0.43 -37.74 -38.24
C ARG A 463 -1.35 -37.47 -39.43
N ARG A 464 -1.59 -36.18 -39.76
CA ARG A 464 -2.41 -35.78 -40.92
C ARG A 464 -1.71 -35.96 -42.27
N HIS A 465 -0.37 -36.08 -42.30
CA HIS A 465 0.41 -36.26 -43.53
C HIS A 465 0.92 -37.70 -43.72
N LEU A 466 0.48 -38.65 -42.91
CA LEU A 466 0.68 -40.07 -43.20
C LEU A 466 -0.32 -40.46 -44.30
N PRO A 467 0.12 -41.02 -45.44
CA PRO A 467 -0.79 -41.48 -46.48
C PRO A 467 -1.74 -42.51 -45.87
N ARG A 468 -3.06 -42.35 -46.11
CA ARG A 468 -4.03 -43.42 -45.87
C ARG A 468 -3.50 -44.64 -46.64
N ARG A 469 -2.99 -45.65 -45.93
CA ARG A 469 -2.74 -46.96 -46.53
C ARG A 469 -4.08 -47.43 -47.07
N THR A 470 -4.24 -47.34 -48.40
CA THR A 470 -5.26 -48.10 -49.13
C THR A 470 -5.00 -49.56 -48.78
N ALA A 471 -5.94 -50.17 -48.07
CA ALA A 471 -5.98 -51.61 -47.90
C ALA A 471 -6.16 -52.22 -49.28
N MET A 472 -5.24 -53.09 -49.67
CA MET A 472 -5.36 -53.99 -50.80
C MET A 472 -5.26 -55.41 -50.26
#